data_AF-A0A119MF85-F1
#
_entry.id   AF-A0A119MF85-F1
#
_cell.length_a   1.000
_cell.length_b   1.000
_cell.length_c   1.000
_cell.angle_alpha   90.00
_cell.angle_beta   90.00
_cell.angle_gamma   90.00
#
_symmetry.space_group_name_H-M   'P 1'
#
loop_
_entity.id
_entity.type
_entity.pdbx_description
1 polymer ?
#
loop_
_entity_poly.entity_id
_entity_poly.type
_entity_poly.pdbx_seq_one_letter_code
_entity_poly.pdbx_strand_id
1 'polypeptide(L)'
;MQNLERASSGPRYEAVSLPPPFLTDAELRRIAEPLRQPAAIMRWFKRAGFEVKQKPNGMPLVSRGHFDQVMRGRSPVSSGDDGDAETSSPNAAALLQRFARNNKNKVC
;
A
#
# COMPACT_ATOMS: atom_id res chain seq x y z
N MET A 1 -40.14 40.08 -8.54
CA MET A 1 -40.72 38.72 -8.41
C MET A 1 -40.65 38.09 -9.80
N GLN A 2 -40.01 36.96 -10.11
CA GLN A 2 -39.42 35.87 -9.34
C GLN A 2 -38.32 35.22 -10.21
N ASN A 3 -37.18 34.93 -9.57
CA ASN A 3 -36.35 33.72 -9.66
C ASN A 3 -36.53 32.81 -10.89
N LEU A 4 -35.45 32.66 -11.67
CA LEU A 4 -35.19 31.43 -12.41
C LEU A 4 -33.89 30.81 -11.91
N GLU A 5 -33.94 30.33 -10.67
CA GLU A 5 -32.99 29.33 -10.18
C GLU A 5 -33.37 27.99 -10.83
N ARG A 6 -32.59 27.56 -11.81
CA ARG A 6 -32.53 26.14 -12.18
C ARG A 6 -31.17 25.61 -11.76
N ALA A 7 -31.09 25.29 -10.46
CA ALA A 7 -30.08 24.40 -9.93
C ALA A 7 -30.25 23.03 -10.62
N SER A 8 -29.48 22.79 -11.67
CA SER A 8 -29.21 21.43 -12.14
C SER A 8 -28.16 20.84 -11.21
N SER A 9 -28.58 20.42 -10.01
CA SER A 9 -27.78 19.55 -9.15
C SER A 9 -27.88 18.13 -9.72
N GLY A 10 -27.22 17.91 -10.86
CA GLY A 10 -26.71 16.57 -11.17
C GLY A 10 -25.75 16.16 -10.05
N PRO A 11 -25.61 14.86 -9.73
CA PRO A 11 -24.56 14.44 -8.82
C PRO A 11 -23.26 14.97 -9.41
N ARG A 12 -22.64 15.94 -8.72
CA ARG A 12 -21.27 16.32 -9.00
C ARG A 12 -20.50 15.03 -8.85
N TYR A 13 -20.13 14.43 -9.97
CA TYR A 13 -19.02 13.51 -9.96
C TYR A 13 -17.85 14.39 -9.49
N GLU A 14 -17.58 14.39 -8.19
CA GLU A 14 -16.23 14.68 -7.75
C GLU A 14 -15.42 13.63 -8.47
N ALA A 15 -14.68 14.05 -9.49
CA ALA A 15 -13.64 13.23 -10.06
C ALA A 15 -12.73 12.90 -8.87
N VAL A 16 -12.92 11.70 -8.30
CA VAL A 16 -12.14 11.22 -7.18
C VAL A 16 -10.71 11.28 -7.68
N SER A 17 -9.97 12.29 -7.23
CA SER A 17 -8.58 12.50 -7.60
C SER A 17 -7.79 11.42 -6.88
N LEU A 18 -7.86 10.20 -7.42
CA LEU A 18 -7.11 9.08 -6.92
C LEU A 18 -5.64 9.44 -7.13
N PRO A 19 -4.84 9.52 -6.04
CA PRO A 19 -3.44 9.86 -6.19
C PRO A 19 -2.77 8.81 -7.10
N PRO A 20 -1.78 9.23 -7.88
CA PRO A 20 -1.07 8.31 -8.76
C PRO A 20 -0.50 7.14 -7.94
N PRO A 21 -0.36 5.96 -8.53
CA PRO A 21 0.14 4.77 -7.84
C PRO A 21 1.63 4.88 -7.44
N PHE A 22 2.30 5.98 -7.77
CA PHE A 22 3.68 6.30 -7.45
C PHE A 22 3.78 7.69 -6.82
N LEU A 23 4.84 7.92 -6.02
CA LEU A 23 5.10 9.24 -5.46
C LEU A 23 5.54 10.22 -6.55
N THR A 24 4.90 11.39 -6.55
CA THR A 24 5.25 12.48 -7.45
C THR A 24 6.58 13.13 -7.05
N ASP A 25 7.20 13.84 -7.99
CA ASP A 25 8.48 14.50 -7.74
C ASP A 25 8.41 15.55 -6.62
N ALA A 26 7.27 16.24 -6.49
CA ALA A 26 7.03 17.20 -5.43
C ALA A 26 6.95 16.52 -4.06
N GLU A 27 6.27 15.37 -3.97
CA GLU A 27 6.19 14.59 -2.73
C GLU A 27 7.56 14.03 -2.33
N LEU A 28 8.31 13.49 -3.28
CA LEU A 28 9.66 12.97 -3.02
C LEU A 28 10.59 14.06 -2.47
N ARG A 29 10.48 15.30 -2.97
CA ARG A 29 11.27 16.44 -2.47
C ARG A 29 10.84 16.86 -1.07
N ARG A 30 9.54 16.85 -0.77
CA ARG A 30 9.02 17.17 0.58
C ARG A 30 9.47 16.12 1.61
N ILE A 31 9.47 14.85 1.23
CA ILE A 31 9.89 13.75 2.10
C ILE A 31 11.40 13.83 2.40
N ALA A 32 12.20 14.21 1.39
CA ALA A 32 13.65 14.25 1.49
C ALA A 32 14.22 15.61 1.92
N GLU A 33 13.40 16.55 2.39
CA GLU A 33 13.87 17.88 2.82
C GLU A 33 14.91 17.74 3.95
N PRO A 34 16.07 18.46 3.91
CA PRO A 34 16.45 19.60 3.06
C PRO A 34 17.15 19.26 1.72
N LEU A 35 17.21 17.99 1.32
CA LEU A 35 17.97 17.57 0.14
C LEU A 35 17.36 18.11 -1.17
N ARG A 36 18.14 18.89 -1.93
CA ARG A 36 17.72 19.43 -3.23
C ARG A 36 18.25 18.65 -4.43
N GLN A 37 19.38 17.97 -4.27
CA GLN A 37 20.05 17.26 -5.36
C GLN A 37 19.34 15.91 -5.64
N PRO A 38 18.86 15.64 -6.87
CA PRO A 38 18.14 14.40 -7.18
C PRO A 38 18.91 13.13 -6.83
N ALA A 39 20.23 13.13 -7.07
CA ALA A 39 21.11 12.02 -6.69
C ALA A 39 21.20 11.83 -5.18
N ALA A 40 21.18 12.91 -4.39
CA ALA A 40 21.17 12.83 -2.93
C ALA A 40 19.83 12.29 -2.42
N ILE A 41 18.72 12.74 -3.00
CA ILE A 41 17.37 12.22 -2.71
C ILE A 41 17.33 10.71 -3.00
N MET A 42 17.83 10.26 -4.15
CA MET A 42 17.91 8.83 -4.49
C MET A 42 18.72 8.03 -3.44
N ARG A 43 19.91 8.53 -3.05
CA ARG A 43 20.76 7.87 -2.04
C ARG A 43 20.06 7.79 -0.68
N TRP A 44 19.34 8.84 -0.31
CA TRP A 44 18.57 8.87 0.93
C TRP A 44 17.47 7.82 0.93
N PHE A 45 16.66 7.74 -0.14
CA PHE A 45 15.59 6.74 -0.24
C PHE A 45 16.13 5.29 -0.23
N LYS A 46 17.26 5.03 -0.91
CA LYS A 46 17.94 3.72 -0.83
C LYS A 46 18.36 3.38 0.59
N ARG A 47 18.96 4.34 1.32
CA ARG A 47 19.42 4.14 2.70
C ARG A 47 18.26 3.98 3.67
N ALA A 48 17.13 4.62 3.41
CA ALA A 48 15.92 4.50 4.20
C ALA A 48 15.18 3.16 3.98
N GLY A 49 15.69 2.29 3.09
CA GLY A 49 15.15 0.94 2.89
C GLY A 49 14.03 0.84 1.87
N PHE A 50 13.79 1.89 1.07
CA PHE A 50 12.80 1.85 0.00
C PHE A 50 13.37 1.18 -1.26
N GLU A 51 12.57 0.33 -1.90
CA GLU A 51 12.87 -0.15 -3.24
C GLU A 51 12.67 1.00 -4.24
N VAL A 52 13.79 1.50 -4.78
CA VAL A 52 13.78 2.62 -5.72
C VAL A 52 14.39 2.28 -7.07
N LYS A 53 13.62 2.56 -8.13
CA LYS A 53 14.12 2.60 -9.50
C LYS A 53 14.47 4.05 -9.88
N GLN A 54 15.39 4.25 -10.82
CA GLN A 54 15.75 5.59 -11.29
C GLN A 54 14.87 5.98 -12.48
N LYS A 55 14.25 7.16 -12.40
CA LYS A 55 13.55 7.77 -13.54
C LYS A 55 14.54 8.46 -14.48
N PRO A 56 14.19 8.72 -15.75
CA PRO A 56 15.05 9.45 -16.69
C PRO A 56 15.45 10.85 -16.20
N ASN A 57 14.64 11.48 -15.36
CA ASN A 57 14.93 12.78 -14.74
C ASN A 57 15.89 12.69 -13.53
N GLY A 58 16.40 11.51 -13.20
CA GLY A 58 17.30 11.27 -12.06
C GLY A 58 16.63 11.17 -10.69
N MET A 59 15.32 11.36 -10.61
CA MET A 59 14.55 11.22 -9.36
C MET A 59 14.24 9.74 -9.06
N PRO A 60 14.09 9.35 -7.79
CA PRO A 60 13.64 8.01 -7.45
C PRO A 60 12.18 7.77 -7.91
N LEU A 61 11.89 6.55 -8.32
CA LEU A 61 10.56 6.01 -8.55
C LEU A 61 10.21 5.11 -7.37
N VAL A 62 9.21 5.53 -6.59
CA VAL A 62 8.70 4.81 -5.43
C VAL A 62 7.22 4.57 -5.65
N SER A 63 6.74 3.33 -5.49
CA SER A 63 5.30 3.06 -5.50
C SER A 63 4.67 3.53 -4.20
N ARG A 64 3.47 4.12 -4.29
CA ARG A 64 2.76 4.64 -3.11
C ARG A 64 2.46 3.53 -2.11
N GLY A 65 1.96 2.40 -2.59
CA GLY A 65 1.65 1.25 -1.75
C GLY A 65 2.86 0.69 -0.99
N HIS A 66 4.04 0.65 -1.62
CA HIS A 66 5.27 0.22 -0.95
C HIS A 66 5.72 1.23 0.09
N PHE A 67 5.62 2.53 -0.20
CA PHE A 67 5.91 3.58 0.76
C PHE A 67 5.03 3.45 2.01
N ASP A 68 3.71 3.28 1.84
CA ASP A 68 2.78 3.14 2.96
C ASP A 68 3.05 1.86 3.76
N GLN A 69 3.45 0.77 3.09
CA GLN A 69 3.82 -0.48 3.74
C GLN A 69 5.05 -0.32 4.64
N VAL A 70 6.14 0.21 4.09
CA VAL A 70 7.39 0.49 4.81
C VAL A 70 7.13 1.43 6.00
N MET A 71 6.37 2.52 5.78
CA MET A 71 6.05 3.51 6.82
C MET A 71 5.18 2.96 7.94
N ARG A 72 4.32 1.97 7.67
CA ARG A 72 3.55 1.26 8.70
C ARG A 72 4.39 0.27 9.52
N GLY A 73 5.71 0.26 9.34
CA GLY A 73 6.61 -0.68 10.01
C GLY A 73 6.52 -2.09 9.48
N ARG A 74 5.77 -2.32 8.38
CA ARG A 74 5.75 -3.59 7.70
C ARG A 74 6.90 -3.56 6.71
N SER A 75 8.05 -4.07 7.11
CA SER A 75 9.16 -4.23 6.18
C SER A 75 8.64 -4.99 4.96
N PRO A 76 8.85 -4.49 3.74
CA PRO A 76 8.64 -5.29 2.54
C PRO A 76 9.59 -6.45 2.70
N VAL A 77 9.03 -7.62 2.97
CA VAL A 77 9.80 -8.83 3.15
C VAL A 77 10.50 -9.05 1.82
N SER A 78 11.81 -8.77 1.79
CA SER A 78 12.71 -9.21 0.74
C SER A 78 12.38 -10.67 0.52
N SER A 79 11.90 -11.04 -0.65
CA SER A 79 11.59 -12.43 -0.97
C SER A 79 12.92 -13.20 -0.92
N GLY A 80 13.17 -13.84 0.22
CA GLY A 80 14.43 -14.47 0.54
C GLY A 80 14.67 -14.52 2.04
N ASP A 81 13.81 -15.23 2.77
CA ASP A 81 14.21 -16.04 3.93
C ASP A 81 13.08 -17.00 4.30
N ASP A 82 13.42 -18.28 4.33
CA ASP A 82 12.61 -19.39 4.83
C ASP A 82 12.50 -19.27 6.36
N GLY A 83 11.39 -18.73 6.86
CA GLY A 83 11.15 -18.71 8.31
C GLY A 83 9.87 -17.98 8.68
N ASP A 84 9.01 -18.65 9.45
CA ASP A 84 7.80 -18.08 10.06
C ASP A 84 6.59 -17.81 9.15
N ALA A 85 6.19 -18.84 8.40
CA ALA A 85 4.78 -19.02 8.00
C ALA A 85 3.90 -19.63 9.12
N GLU A 86 4.36 -19.63 10.38
CA GLU A 86 3.67 -20.27 11.51
C GLU A 86 2.63 -19.38 12.22
N THR A 87 2.46 -18.12 11.83
CA THR A 87 1.48 -17.22 12.52
C THR A 87 0.27 -16.81 11.69
N SER A 88 0.21 -17.15 10.40
CA SER A 88 -0.92 -16.76 9.53
C SER A 88 -1.65 -17.93 8.87
N SER A 89 -1.34 -19.17 9.24
CA SER A 89 -2.15 -20.32 8.85
C SER A 89 -3.25 -20.56 9.89
N PRO A 90 -4.53 -20.62 9.51
CA PRO A 90 -5.58 -21.00 10.44
C PRO A 90 -5.28 -22.38 11.02
N ASN A 91 -5.57 -22.59 12.31
CA ASN A 91 -5.29 -23.86 13.00
C ASN A 91 -5.96 -25.04 12.27
N ALA A 92 -5.16 -25.75 11.46
CA ALA A 92 -5.64 -26.85 10.62
C ALA A 92 -6.20 -27.99 11.48
N ALA A 93 -5.59 -28.27 12.63
CA ALA A 93 -6.04 -29.30 13.55
C ALA A 93 -7.45 -29.00 14.10
N ALA A 94 -7.71 -27.74 14.49
CA ALA A 94 -9.04 -27.33 14.94
C ALA A 94 -10.10 -27.43 13.84
N LEU A 95 -9.73 -27.13 12.59
CA LEU A 95 -10.62 -27.25 11.44
C LEU A 95 -11.01 -28.71 11.17
N LEU A 96 -10.05 -29.63 11.18
CA LEU A 96 -10.32 -31.07 11.02
C LEU A 96 -11.21 -31.60 12.15
N GLN A 97 -10.96 -31.18 13.40
CA GLN A 97 -11.75 -31.62 14.56
C GLN A 97 -13.23 -31.19 14.44
N ARG A 98 -13.51 -30.00 13.89
CA ARG A 98 -14.87 -29.50 13.70
C ARG A 98 -15.68 -30.37 12.72
N PHE A 99 -15.07 -30.81 11.63
CA PHE A 99 -15.75 -31.66 10.65
C PHE A 99 -15.88 -33.11 11.14
N ALA A 100 -14.89 -33.63 11.87
CA ALA A 100 -14.96 -34.96 12.47
C ALA A 100 -16.10 -35.10 13.50
N ARG A 101 -16.44 -34.03 14.22
CA ARG A 101 -17.55 -34.02 15.19
C ARG A 101 -18.93 -34.13 14.53
N ASN A 102 -19.09 -33.61 13.31
CA ASN A 102 -20.37 -33.63 12.59
C ASN A 102 -20.76 -35.04 12.10
N ASN A 103 -19.78 -35.90 11.81
CA ASN A 103 -20.04 -37.24 11.26
C ASN A 103 -20.38 -38.28 12.33
N LYS A 104 -20.09 -38.00 13.61
CA LYS A 104 -20.42 -38.91 14.74
C LYS A 104 -21.89 -38.87 15.13
N ASN A 105 -22.62 -37.84 14.72
CA ASN A 105 -24.03 -37.65 15.02
C ASN A 105 -24.96 -38.24 13.94
N LYS A 106 -24.42 -38.91 12.92
CA LYS A 106 -25.16 -39.53 11.81
C LYS A 106 -25.06 -41.06 11.76
N VAL A 107 -24.62 -41.69 12.85
CA VAL A 107 -24.65 -43.16 13.00
C VAL A 107 -25.45 -43.50 14.25
N CYS A 108 -26.78 -43.43 14.12
CA CYS A 108 -27.81 -44.18 14.84
C CYS A 108 -29.10 -44.08 14.01
#